data_AF-A0A8S3S642-F1
#
_entry.id   AF-A0A8S3S642-F1
#
_cell.length_a   1.000
_cell.length_b   1.000
_cell.length_c   1.000
_cell.angle_alpha   90.00
_cell.angle_beta   90.00
_cell.angle_gamma   90.00
#
_symmetry.space_group_name_H-M   'P 1'
#
loop_
_entity.id
_entity.type
_entity.pdbx_description
1 polymer ?
#
loop_
_entity_poly.entity_id
_entity_poly.type
_entity_poly.pdbx_seq_one_letter_code
_entity_poly.pdbx_strand_id
1 'polypeptide(L)'
;MIRKKQRLYNKAKKSNEKKHWKDFKLYRKRVKEQLQNNHDQYVKDILTPEEPTKAHTDSCREQIYATTKKFWSYIKGMKKDSSNISMLNKNGKDIIHAEEKANILNQQYESAFSDIDFNQYLDIRFYTDVEFRLPKLPRPIVHMKPIKLSLPGIIKQLKILILIKQQDPI
;
A
#
# COMPACT_ATOMS: atom_id res chain seq x y z
N MET A 1 -11.36 7.47 -32.98
CA MET A 1 -10.38 8.59 -32.91
C MET A 1 -8.95 8.20 -33.27
N ILE A 2 -8.46 7.03 -32.83
CA ILE A 2 -7.11 6.53 -33.15
C ILE A 2 -6.83 6.49 -34.67
N ARG A 3 -7.77 5.95 -35.47
CA ARG A 3 -7.62 5.90 -36.93
C ARG A 3 -7.49 7.28 -37.58
N LYS A 4 -8.23 8.28 -37.07
CA LYS A 4 -8.15 9.67 -37.57
C LYS A 4 -6.82 10.33 -37.18
N LYS A 5 -6.33 10.11 -35.95
CA LYS A 5 -4.98 10.54 -35.52
C LYS A 5 -3.92 9.99 -36.48
N GLN A 6 -4.01 8.70 -36.82
CA GLN A 6 -3.08 8.05 -37.75
C GLN A 6 -3.17 8.61 -39.17
N ARG A 7 -4.39 8.83 -39.68
CA ARG A 7 -4.60 9.45 -41.00
C ARG A 7 -3.97 10.85 -41.07
N LEU A 8 -4.15 11.67 -40.03
CA LEU A 8 -3.54 13.01 -39.97
C LEU A 8 -2.01 12.96 -39.89
N TYR A 9 -1.46 12.02 -39.13
CA TYR A 9 -0.01 11.78 -39.11
C TYR A 9 0.51 11.41 -40.49
N ASN A 10 -0.13 10.44 -41.16
CA ASN A 10 0.26 9.99 -42.49
C ASN A 10 0.15 11.14 -43.51
N LYS A 11 -0.87 12.00 -43.40
CA LYS A 11 -1.03 13.19 -44.26
C LYS A 11 0.09 14.21 -44.03
N ALA A 12 0.40 14.53 -42.77
CA ALA A 12 1.49 15.45 -42.43
C ALA A 12 2.86 14.91 -42.88
N LYS A 13 3.09 13.60 -42.72
CA LYS A 13 4.31 12.93 -43.18
C LYS A 13 4.44 12.96 -44.72
N LYS A 14 3.33 12.82 -45.45
CA LYS A 14 3.34 12.80 -46.93
C LYS A 14 3.52 14.18 -47.56
N SER A 15 2.80 15.21 -47.10
CA SER A 15 2.89 16.55 -47.71
C SER A 15 4.01 17.42 -47.10
N ASN A 16 4.51 17.07 -45.92
CA ASN A 16 5.56 17.80 -45.19
C ASN A 16 5.25 19.29 -44.90
N GLU A 17 4.00 19.71 -45.04
CA GLU A 17 3.57 21.07 -44.74
C GLU A 17 3.41 21.32 -43.23
N LYS A 18 3.85 22.50 -42.78
CA LYS A 18 3.69 22.95 -41.38
C LYS A 18 2.23 22.97 -40.92
N LYS A 19 1.29 23.26 -41.82
CA LYS A 19 -0.16 23.29 -41.52
C LYS A 19 -0.67 21.90 -41.10
N HIS A 20 -0.34 20.86 -41.84
CA HIS A 20 -0.76 19.50 -41.52
C HIS A 20 -0.15 18.98 -40.22
N TRP A 21 1.09 19.36 -39.92
CA TRP A 21 1.70 19.07 -38.62
C TRP A 21 0.99 19.77 -37.46
N LYS A 22 0.54 21.02 -37.63
CA LYS A 22 -0.25 21.75 -36.64
C LYS A 22 -1.58 21.05 -36.37
N ASP A 23 -2.30 20.66 -37.43
CA ASP A 23 -3.57 19.93 -37.34
C ASP A 23 -3.40 18.58 -36.62
N PHE A 24 -2.34 17.84 -36.96
CA PHE A 24 -2.01 16.59 -36.28
C PHE A 24 -1.71 16.80 -34.79
N LYS A 25 -0.88 17.79 -34.43
CA LYS A 25 -0.54 18.08 -33.02
C LYS A 25 -1.79 18.43 -32.21
N LEU A 26 -2.65 19.29 -32.75
CA LEU A 26 -3.91 19.68 -32.11
C LEU A 26 -4.82 18.46 -31.90
N TYR A 27 -5.00 17.64 -32.94
CA TYR A 27 -5.83 16.44 -32.85
C TYR A 27 -5.24 15.40 -31.89
N ARG A 28 -3.91 15.23 -31.87
CA ARG A 28 -3.22 14.35 -30.91
C ARG A 28 -3.47 14.80 -29.46
N LYS A 29 -3.40 16.11 -29.20
CA LYS A 29 -3.69 16.68 -27.86
C LYS A 29 -5.12 16.34 -27.44
N ARG A 30 -6.10 16.63 -28.31
CA ARG A 30 -7.52 16.32 -28.07
C ARG A 30 -7.76 14.83 -27.80
N VAL A 31 -7.12 13.95 -28.58
CA VAL A 31 -7.23 12.50 -28.36
C VAL A 31 -6.66 12.11 -26.99
N LYS A 32 -5.51 12.68 -26.58
CA LYS A 32 -4.94 12.43 -25.26
C LYS A 32 -5.89 12.87 -24.14
N GLU A 33 -6.43 14.08 -24.23
CA GLU A 33 -7.39 14.62 -23.27
C GLU A 33 -8.64 13.74 -23.17
N GLN A 34 -9.19 13.28 -24.30
CA GLN A 34 -10.36 12.42 -24.28
C GLN A 34 -10.07 11.01 -23.74
N LEU A 35 -8.89 10.43 -24.03
CA LEU A 35 -8.50 9.18 -23.39
C LEU A 35 -8.37 9.35 -21.86
N GLN A 36 -7.79 10.45 -21.41
CA GLN A 36 -7.67 10.76 -19.99
C GLN A 36 -9.04 10.94 -19.35
N ASN A 37 -9.90 11.77 -19.93
CA ASN A 37 -11.24 12.02 -19.42
C ASN A 37 -12.08 10.73 -19.35
N ASN A 38 -12.01 9.89 -20.38
CA ASN A 38 -12.71 8.60 -20.39
C ASN A 38 -12.17 7.65 -19.33
N HIS A 39 -10.85 7.62 -19.13
CA HIS A 39 -10.24 6.84 -18.06
C HIS A 39 -10.68 7.36 -16.68
N ASP A 40 -10.66 8.67 -16.47
CA ASP A 40 -11.04 9.28 -15.20
C ASP A 40 -12.53 9.08 -14.90
N GLN A 41 -13.39 9.14 -15.91
CA GLN A 41 -14.81 8.75 -15.80
C GLN A 41 -14.94 7.29 -15.40
N TYR A 42 -14.28 6.38 -16.11
CA TYR A 42 -14.32 4.96 -15.77
C TYR A 42 -13.86 4.67 -14.34
N VAL A 43 -12.81 5.34 -13.86
CA VAL A 43 -12.33 5.21 -12.48
C VAL A 43 -13.36 5.78 -11.50
N LYS A 44 -13.99 6.91 -11.80
CA LYS A 44 -15.09 7.46 -10.98
C LYS A 44 -16.26 6.47 -10.89
N ASP A 45 -16.64 5.84 -12.00
CA ASP A 45 -17.74 4.86 -12.03
C ASP A 45 -17.42 3.61 -11.19
N ILE A 46 -16.14 3.24 -11.09
CA ILE A 46 -15.69 2.13 -10.21
C ILE A 46 -15.77 2.54 -8.73
N LEU A 47 -15.37 3.78 -8.40
CA LEU A 47 -15.25 4.26 -7.02
C LEU A 47 -16.57 4.75 -6.44
N THR A 48 -17.43 5.32 -7.29
CA THR A 48 -18.73 5.88 -6.94
C THR A 48 -19.78 5.20 -7.80
N PRO A 49 -20.14 3.95 -7.49
CA PRO A 49 -21.27 3.30 -8.14
C PRO A 49 -22.53 4.14 -7.87
N GLU A 50 -23.27 4.45 -8.94
CA GLU A 50 -24.52 5.19 -8.83
C GLU A 50 -25.44 4.49 -7.83
N GLU A 51 -26.00 5.26 -6.88
CA GLU A 51 -26.97 4.73 -5.95
C GLU A 51 -28.14 4.13 -6.74
N PRO A 52 -28.68 2.97 -6.30
CA PRO A 52 -29.78 2.34 -6.99
C PRO A 52 -30.96 3.30 -7.03
N THR A 53 -31.34 3.71 -8.23
CA THR A 53 -32.61 4.35 -8.52
C THR A 53 -33.70 3.39 -8.06
N LYS A 54 -34.21 3.63 -6.85
CA LYS A 54 -35.37 3.06 -6.15
C LYS A 54 -36.26 2.15 -7.03
N ALA A 55 -35.87 0.89 -7.26
CA ALA A 55 -36.73 -0.09 -7.94
C ALA A 55 -36.30 -1.57 -7.83
N HIS A 56 -35.28 -1.94 -7.04
CA HIS A 56 -34.99 -3.37 -6.82
C HIS A 56 -34.72 -3.66 -5.34
N THR A 57 -35.66 -4.35 -4.74
CA THR A 57 -35.74 -4.77 -3.33
C THR A 57 -34.86 -5.97 -2.99
N ASP A 58 -33.87 -6.30 -3.81
CA ASP A 58 -33.00 -7.46 -3.56
C ASP A 58 -31.56 -7.01 -3.34
N SER A 59 -31.23 -6.89 -2.04
CA SER A 59 -29.91 -7.00 -1.45
C SER A 59 -28.87 -5.91 -1.79
N CYS A 60 -28.84 -4.87 -0.96
CA CYS A 60 -27.73 -3.92 -0.82
C CYS A 60 -26.34 -4.61 -0.79
N ARG A 61 -26.28 -5.84 -0.27
CA ARG A 61 -25.07 -6.68 -0.20
C ARG A 61 -24.56 -7.13 -1.57
N GLU A 62 -25.44 -7.44 -2.52
CA GLU A 62 -25.03 -7.87 -3.87
C GLU A 62 -24.42 -6.72 -4.68
N GLN A 63 -24.95 -5.51 -4.51
CA GLN A 63 -24.41 -4.31 -5.14
C GLN A 63 -23.03 -3.95 -4.58
N ILE A 64 -22.85 -3.99 -3.25
CA ILE A 64 -21.54 -3.80 -2.60
C ILE A 64 -20.52 -4.83 -3.12
N TYR A 65 -20.95 -6.09 -3.31
CA TYR A 65 -20.06 -7.13 -3.82
C TYR A 65 -19.66 -6.89 -5.29
N ALA A 66 -20.60 -6.47 -6.14
CA ALA A 66 -20.34 -6.19 -7.56
C ALA A 66 -19.37 -5.01 -7.75
N THR A 67 -19.51 -3.96 -6.95
CA THR A 67 -18.66 -2.75 -7.02
C THR A 67 -17.27 -3.05 -6.47
N THR A 68 -17.19 -3.77 -5.35
CA THR A 68 -15.94 -4.29 -4.78
C THR A 68 -15.19 -5.19 -5.78
N LYS A 69 -15.90 -6.07 -6.50
CA LYS A 69 -15.30 -6.93 -7.53
C LYS A 69 -14.71 -6.14 -8.69
N LYS A 70 -15.44 -5.12 -9.20
CA LYS A 70 -14.95 -4.23 -10.27
C LYS A 70 -13.71 -3.47 -9.81
N PHE A 71 -13.73 -2.92 -8.60
CA PHE A 71 -12.59 -2.25 -7.98
C PHE A 71 -11.36 -3.16 -7.89
N TRP A 72 -11.48 -4.35 -7.31
CA TRP A 72 -10.34 -5.26 -7.20
C TRP A 72 -9.85 -5.77 -8.55
N SER A 73 -10.74 -5.94 -9.52
CA SER A 73 -10.35 -6.30 -10.89
C SER A 73 -9.54 -5.19 -11.55
N TYR A 74 -9.95 -3.92 -11.37
CA TYR A 74 -9.19 -2.75 -11.81
C TYR A 74 -7.81 -2.71 -11.15
N ILE A 75 -7.73 -2.80 -9.82
CA ILE A 75 -6.45 -2.79 -9.07
C ILE A 75 -5.51 -3.92 -9.50
N LYS A 76 -6.04 -5.13 -9.77
CA LYS A 76 -5.25 -6.26 -10.27
C LYS A 76 -4.77 -6.06 -11.70
N GLY A 77 -5.58 -5.42 -12.55
CA GLY A 77 -5.26 -5.12 -13.94
C GLY A 77 -4.31 -3.93 -14.11
N MET A 78 -4.18 -3.07 -13.10
CA MET A 78 -3.13 -2.06 -13.07
C MET A 78 -1.79 -2.79 -13.09
N LYS A 79 -0.97 -2.50 -14.12
CA LYS A 79 0.44 -2.90 -14.17
C LYS A 79 1.16 -2.22 -13.01
N LYS A 80 1.13 -2.83 -11.84
CA LYS A 80 2.12 -2.57 -10.82
C LYS A 80 3.41 -3.14 -11.38
N ASP A 81 4.43 -2.30 -11.52
CA ASP A 81 5.80 -2.83 -11.49
C ASP A 81 5.82 -3.80 -10.33
N SER A 82 6.32 -5.03 -10.55
CA SER A 82 6.48 -5.99 -9.47
C SER A 82 7.05 -5.21 -8.32
N SER A 83 6.32 -5.15 -7.21
CA SER A 83 6.84 -4.48 -6.03
C SER A 83 8.13 -5.23 -5.74
N ASN A 84 9.26 -4.65 -6.13
CA ASN A 84 10.60 -5.20 -5.99
C ASN A 84 10.96 -5.05 -4.51
N ILE A 85 10.08 -5.58 -3.66
CA ILE A 85 10.36 -5.86 -2.28
C ILE A 85 11.36 -6.99 -2.39
N SER A 86 12.64 -6.60 -2.41
CA SER A 86 13.73 -7.52 -2.45
C SER A 86 13.56 -8.50 -1.29
N MET A 87 13.88 -9.77 -1.53
CA MET A 87 13.84 -10.75 -0.44
C MET A 87 14.75 -10.28 0.68
N LEU A 88 14.37 -10.59 1.92
CA LEU A 88 15.18 -10.22 3.08
C LEU A 88 16.52 -10.95 2.96
N ASN A 89 17.57 -10.20 2.61
CA ASN A 89 18.90 -10.72 2.37
C ASN A 89 19.82 -10.34 3.54
N LYS A 90 20.57 -11.31 4.05
CA LYS A 90 21.65 -11.07 5.02
C LYS A 90 22.90 -11.77 4.52
N ASN A 91 24.00 -11.02 4.37
CA ASN A 91 25.29 -11.51 3.90
C ASN A 91 25.23 -12.21 2.53
N GLY A 92 24.43 -11.70 1.59
CA GLY A 92 24.29 -12.25 0.25
C GLY A 92 23.40 -13.49 0.16
N LYS A 93 22.75 -13.90 1.26
CA LYS A 93 21.80 -15.02 1.29
C LYS A 93 20.38 -14.54 1.55
N ASP A 94 19.47 -15.01 0.74
CA ASP A 94 18.04 -14.75 0.92
C ASP A 94 17.49 -15.65 2.03
N ILE A 95 16.90 -15.01 3.03
CA ILE A 95 16.36 -15.69 4.20
C ILE A 95 14.97 -16.21 3.86
N ILE A 96 14.77 -17.53 3.95
CA ILE A 96 13.49 -18.17 3.63
C ILE A 96 12.68 -18.42 4.91
N HIS A 97 13.34 -18.88 5.98
CA HIS A 97 12.71 -19.32 7.22
C HIS A 97 12.15 -18.17 8.05
N ALA A 98 10.94 -18.36 8.60
CA ALA A 98 10.21 -17.33 9.33
C ALA A 98 10.91 -16.90 10.63
N GLU A 99 11.52 -17.84 11.36
CA GLU A 99 12.26 -17.56 12.59
C GLU A 99 13.48 -16.67 12.32
N GLU A 100 14.24 -16.98 11.28
CA GLU A 100 15.40 -16.18 10.87
C GLU A 100 14.99 -14.78 10.42
N LYS A 101 13.88 -14.66 9.66
CA LYS A 101 13.33 -13.35 9.27
C LYS A 101 12.98 -12.51 10.49
N ALA A 102 12.26 -13.10 11.45
CA ALA A 102 11.86 -12.41 12.67
C ALA A 102 13.08 -11.93 13.46
N ASN A 103 14.10 -12.79 13.62
CA ASN A 103 15.31 -12.42 14.35
C ASN A 103 16.15 -11.34 13.63
N ILE A 104 16.20 -11.35 12.30
CA ILE A 104 16.90 -10.32 11.52
C ILE A 104 16.19 -8.97 11.61
N LEU A 105 14.86 -8.98 11.49
CA LEU A 105 14.08 -7.76 11.66
C LEU A 105 14.19 -7.24 13.10
N ASN A 106 14.14 -8.13 14.09
CA ASN A 106 14.36 -7.75 15.48
C ASN A 106 15.72 -7.08 15.67
N GLN A 107 16.80 -7.66 15.13
CA GLN A 107 18.13 -7.04 15.17
C GLN A 107 18.17 -5.67 14.47
N GLN A 108 17.48 -5.54 13.34
CA GLN A 108 17.42 -4.27 12.60
C GLN A 108 16.69 -3.17 13.39
N TYR A 109 15.64 -3.54 14.13
CA TYR A 109 14.82 -2.61 14.89
C TYR A 109 15.14 -2.58 16.39
N GLU A 110 16.14 -3.34 16.82
CA GLU A 110 16.66 -3.43 18.19
C GLU A 110 17.04 -2.03 18.72
N SER A 111 17.62 -1.17 17.87
CA SER A 111 17.95 0.21 18.22
C SER A 111 16.74 1.17 18.31
N ALA A 112 15.55 0.74 17.87
CA ALA A 112 14.34 1.56 17.91
C ALA A 112 13.58 1.44 19.24
N PHE A 113 13.88 0.41 20.05
CA PHE A 113 13.24 0.15 21.34
C PHE A 113 14.25 0.36 22.48
N SER A 114 13.87 1.13 23.50
CA SER A 114 14.72 1.47 24.65
C SER A 114 14.27 0.74 25.92
N ASP A 115 15.21 0.18 26.68
CA ASP A 115 14.98 -0.14 28.09
C ASP A 115 15.12 1.16 28.88
N ILE A 116 14.00 1.67 29.40
CA ILE A 116 14.00 2.78 30.34
C ILE A 116 14.43 2.19 31.68
N ASP A 117 15.69 2.43 32.08
CA ASP A 117 16.11 2.15 33.45
C ASP A 117 15.50 3.22 34.35
N PHE A 118 14.36 2.90 34.98
CA PHE A 118 13.59 3.84 35.79
C PHE A 118 14.41 4.42 36.97
N ASN A 119 15.49 3.75 37.37
CA ASN A 119 16.38 4.24 38.42
C ASN A 119 17.30 5.39 37.97
N GLN A 120 17.57 5.53 36.68
CA GLN A 120 18.38 6.64 36.15
C GLN A 120 17.58 7.96 36.04
N TYR A 121 16.24 7.89 36.10
CA TYR A 121 15.33 9.04 36.02
C TYR A 121 14.75 9.48 37.38
N LEU A 122 15.18 8.87 38.49
CA LEU A 122 14.66 9.18 39.82
C LEU A 122 15.24 10.45 40.47
N ASP A 123 16.04 11.25 39.74
CA ASP A 123 16.54 12.55 40.22
C ASP A 123 15.71 13.74 39.69
N ILE A 124 14.43 13.52 39.39
CA ILE A 124 13.47 14.56 38.98
C ILE A 124 12.35 14.71 40.04
N ARG A 125 12.70 14.53 41.31
CA ARG A 125 11.77 14.81 42.42
C ARG A 125 11.93 16.20 43.02
N PHE A 126 12.51 17.17 42.33
CA PHE A 126 12.41 18.57 42.72
C PHE A 126 12.39 19.43 41.45
N TYR A 127 11.64 20.53 41.48
CA TYR A 127 11.37 21.49 40.40
C TYR A 127 10.11 21.22 39.57
N THR A 128 9.00 21.65 40.15
CA THR A 128 7.83 22.14 39.42
C THR A 128 8.18 23.42 38.67
N ASP A 129 7.56 23.58 37.50
CA ASP A 129 7.33 24.83 36.76
C ASP A 129 8.48 25.45 35.96
N VAL A 130 9.00 24.76 34.95
CA VAL A 130 9.45 25.41 33.69
C VAL A 130 9.30 24.43 32.52
N GLU A 131 8.61 24.83 31.44
CA GLU A 131 8.58 24.12 30.16
C GLU A 131 9.99 24.11 29.51
N PHE A 132 10.87 23.21 29.95
CA PHE A 132 12.16 23.00 29.30
C PHE A 132 12.02 21.90 28.24
N ARG A 133 12.15 22.25 26.95
CA ARG A 133 12.35 21.25 25.90
C ARG A 133 13.68 20.55 26.16
N LEU A 134 13.62 19.35 26.73
CA LEU A 134 14.80 18.52 26.97
C LEU A 134 15.59 18.32 25.65
N PRO A 135 16.93 18.44 25.68
CA PRO A 135 17.75 18.05 24.54
C PRO A 135 17.49 16.58 24.19
N LYS A 136 17.40 16.26 22.90
CA LYS A 136 17.16 14.88 22.43
C LYS A 136 18.32 14.00 22.89
N LEU A 137 18.12 13.26 23.98
CA LEU A 137 19.09 12.34 24.54
C LEU A 137 19.52 11.30 23.49
N PRO A 138 20.80 10.89 23.43
CA PRO A 138 21.23 9.78 22.61
C PRO A 138 20.53 8.50 23.07
N ARG A 139 19.96 7.75 22.11
CA ARG A 139 19.17 6.55 22.43
C ARG A 139 20.12 5.37 22.69
N PRO A 140 20.00 4.66 23.83
CA PRO A 140 20.90 3.57 24.18
C PRO A 140 20.63 2.32 23.31
N ILE A 141 21.70 1.57 23.01
CA ILE A 141 21.67 0.33 22.23
C ILE A 141 21.21 -0.80 23.15
N VAL A 142 20.01 -1.36 22.91
CA VAL A 142 19.51 -2.55 23.63
C VAL A 142 20.01 -3.80 22.95
N HIS A 143 20.36 -4.86 23.70
CA HIS A 143 20.61 -6.18 23.11
C HIS A 143 19.34 -7.06 23.14
N MET A 144 18.65 -7.24 22.01
CA MET A 144 17.49 -8.12 21.88
C MET A 144 17.91 -9.59 21.71
N LYS A 145 17.54 -10.42 22.70
CA LYS A 145 17.76 -11.87 22.65
C LYS A 145 16.95 -12.49 21.49
N PRO A 146 17.49 -13.50 20.79
CA PRO A 146 16.78 -14.17 19.70
C PRO A 146 15.48 -14.80 20.21
N ILE A 147 14.40 -14.65 19.43
CA ILE A 147 13.12 -15.27 19.73
C ILE A 147 13.30 -16.78 19.56
N LYS A 148 13.17 -17.51 20.67
CA LYS A 148 13.13 -18.98 20.66
C LYS A 148 11.68 -19.41 20.53
N LEU A 149 11.33 -19.98 19.38
CA LEU A 149 10.01 -20.56 19.18
C LEU A 149 9.99 -21.96 19.80
N SER A 150 9.20 -22.15 20.86
CA SER A 150 8.99 -23.47 21.46
C SER A 150 7.70 -24.09 20.93
N LEU A 151 7.76 -25.38 20.57
CA LEU A 151 6.58 -26.16 20.14
C LEU A 151 5.41 -26.04 21.13
N PRO A 152 5.61 -26.10 22.46
CA PRO A 152 4.51 -25.91 23.42
C PRO A 152 3.90 -24.51 23.34
N GLY A 153 4.71 -23.46 23.14
CA GLY A 153 4.25 -22.08 23.01
C GLY A 153 3.40 -21.87 21.76
N ILE A 154 3.83 -22.44 20.63
CA ILE A 154 3.07 -22.40 19.37
C ILE A 154 1.73 -23.12 19.52
N ILE A 155 1.73 -24.32 20.12
CA ILE A 155 0.50 -25.08 20.37
C ILE A 155 -0.47 -24.30 21.27
N LYS A 156 0.04 -23.62 22.30
CA LYS A 156 -0.78 -22.77 23.20
C LYS A 156 -1.44 -21.63 22.42
N GLN A 157 -0.69 -20.92 21.57
CA GLN A 157 -1.24 -19.83 20.77
C GLN A 157 -2.25 -20.31 19.71
N LEU A 158 -1.97 -21.44 19.05
CA LEU A 158 -2.92 -22.03 18.09
C LEU A 158 -4.24 -22.44 18.75
N LYS A 159 -4.20 -23.01 19.97
CA LYS A 159 -5.40 -23.34 20.72
C LYS A 159 -6.23 -22.11 21.07
N ILE A 160 -5.60 -21.00 21.43
CA ILE A 160 -6.28 -19.72 21.70
C ILE A 160 -6.98 -19.19 20.44
N LEU A 161 -6.32 -19.23 19.29
CA LEU A 161 -6.90 -18.79 18.01
C LEU A 161 -8.08 -19.67 17.57
N ILE A 162 -8.02 -20.98 17.83
CA ILE A 162 -9.12 -21.90 17.55
C ILE A 162 -10.32 -21.61 18.46
N LEU A 163 -10.08 -21.34 19.75
CA LEU A 163 -11.11 -20.96 20.71
C LEU A 163 -11.81 -19.64 20.34
N ILE A 164 -11.05 -18.63 19.91
CA ILE A 164 -11.60 -17.35 19.45
C ILE A 164 -12.49 -17.56 18.21
N LYS A 165 -12.08 -18.42 17.27
CA LYS A 165 -12.91 -18.75 16.09
C LYS A 165 -14.18 -19.52 16.42
N GLN A 166 -14.26 -20.20 17.56
CA GLN A 166 -15.47 -20.91 18.00
C GLN A 166 -16.46 -19.98 18.72
N GLN A 167 -16.02 -18.81 19.18
CA GLN A 167 -16.86 -17.82 19.86
C GLN A 167 -17.56 -16.83 18.92
N ASP A 168 -17.12 -16.76 17.66
CA ASP A 168 -17.81 -16.03 16.58
C ASP A 168 -18.45 -17.02 15.57
N PRO A 169 -19.55 -17.71 15.92
CA PRO A 169 -20.36 -18.37 14.91
C PRO A 169 -21.16 -17.31 14.15
N ILE A 170 -21.12 -17.39 12.81
CA ILE A 170 -22.02 -16.67 11.90
C ILE A 170 -23.47 -16.98 12.24
#